data_AF-A0A1H5NK70-F1
#
_entry.id   AF-A0A1H5NK70-F1
#
_cell.length_a   1.000
_cell.length_b   1.000
_cell.length_c   1.000
_cell.angle_alpha   90.00
_cell.angle_beta   90.00
_cell.angle_gamma   90.00
#
_symmetry.space_group_name_H-M   'P 1'
#
loop_
_entity.id
_entity.type
_entity.pdbx_description
1 polymer ?
#
loop_
_entity_poly.entity_id
_entity_poly.type
_entity_poly.pdbx_seq_one_letter_code
_entity_poly.pdbx_strand_id
1 'polypeptide(L)' 'MNLLSTVITSPPDRENCVFEIWAGSSQLAEVSHEPGRPIEIEIYPPVEGGKWNFNLEDLMTALHQATKTLASHE' A
#
# COMPACT_ATOMS: atom_id res chain seq x y z
N MET A 1 -14.97 0.46 -12.10
CA MET A 1 -14.28 1.02 -10.93
C MET A 1 -13.64 -0.14 -10.23
N ASN A 2 -12.31 -0.15 -10.09
CA ASN A 2 -11.61 -1.30 -9.52
C ASN A 2 -11.74 -1.29 -7.99
N LEU A 3 -12.11 -2.43 -7.41
CA LEU A 3 -12.13 -2.61 -5.96
C LEU A 3 -10.68 -2.69 -5.46
N LEU A 4 -10.40 -1.95 -4.38
CA LEU A 4 -9.11 -2.02 -3.71
C LEU A 4 -9.13 -3.12 -2.66
N SER A 5 -8.05 -3.89 -2.57
CA SER A 5 -7.78 -4.83 -1.49
C SER A 5 -6.44 -4.53 -0.84
N THR A 6 -6.27 -4.96 0.40
CA THR A 6 -5.05 -4.71 1.18
C THR A 6 -4.51 -5.99 1.78
N VAL A 7 -3.20 -6.08 1.92
CA VAL A 7 -2.51 -7.22 2.55
C VAL A 7 -1.28 -6.72 3.30
N ILE A 8 -0.98 -7.34 4.43
CA ILE A 8 0.28 -7.13 5.16
C ILE A 8 1.20 -8.29 4.78
N THR A 9 2.40 -7.97 4.34
CA THR A 9 3.42 -8.97 4.00
C THR A 9 4.74 -8.64 4.70
N SER A 10 5.62 -9.63 4.80
CA SER A 10 6.98 -9.49 5.32
C SER A 10 7.95 -9.82 4.19
N PRO A 11 8.31 -8.83 3.33
CA PRO A 11 9.23 -9.06 2.23
C PRO A 11 10.59 -9.52 2.76
N PRO A 12 11.27 -10.47 2.09
CA PRO A 12 12.53 -11.03 2.56
C PRO A 12 13.69 -10.02 2.55
N ASP A 13 13.53 -8.90 1.84
CA ASP A 13 14.49 -7.81 1.68
C ASP A 13 14.20 -6.60 2.60
N ARG A 14 13.19 -6.69 3.47
CA ARG A 14 12.81 -5.64 4.44
C ARG A 14 12.93 -6.16 5.87
N GLU A 15 13.26 -5.26 6.80
CA GLU A 15 13.31 -5.60 8.22
C GLU A 15 11.90 -5.64 8.83
N ASN A 16 11.01 -4.76 8.37
CA ASN A 16 9.63 -4.65 8.84
C ASN A 16 8.60 -5.14 7.82
N CYS A 17 7.38 -5.37 8.30
CA CYS A 17 6.26 -5.68 7.42
C CYS A 17 5.87 -4.45 6.59
N VAL A 18 5.38 -4.70 5.38
CA VAL A 18 4.83 -3.69 4.50
C VAL A 18 3.34 -3.91 4.32
N PHE A 19 2.63 -2.82 4.02
CA PHE A 19 1.20 -2.81 3.75
C PHE A 19 0.98 -2.56 2.25
N GLU A 20 0.54 -3.58 1.53
CA GLU A 20 0.31 -3.49 0.10
C GLU A 20 -1.15 -3.12 -0.20
N ILE A 21 -1.35 -2.27 -1.21
CA ILE A 21 -2.65 -1.90 -1.75
C ILE A 21 -2.72 -2.41 -3.19
N TRP A 22 -3.76 -3.18 -3.49
CA TRP A 22 -3.95 -3.87 -4.77
C TRP A 22 -5.23 -3.40 -5.46
N ALA A 23 -5.18 -3.27 -6.78
CA ALA A 23 -6.33 -3.05 -7.64
C ALA A 23 -6.53 -4.28 -8.54
N GLY A 24 -7.40 -5.20 -8.11
CA GLY A 24 -7.50 -6.53 -8.73
C GLY A 24 -6.19 -7.31 -8.56
N SER A 25 -5.57 -7.72 -9.66
CA SER A 25 -4.29 -8.46 -9.67
C SER A 25 -3.05 -7.58 -9.82
N SER A 26 -3.22 -6.25 -9.89
CA SER A 26 -2.11 -5.31 -10.04
C SER A 26 -1.86 -4.56 -8.75
N GLN A 27 -0.60 -4.52 -8.30
CA GLN A 27 -0.21 -3.74 -7.14
C GLN A 27 -0.27 -2.25 -7.48
N LEU A 28 -0.98 -1.49 -6.66
CA LEU A 28 -1.07 -0.04 -6.77
C LEU A 28 0.04 0.62 -5.97
N ALA A 29 0.21 0.20 -4.72
CA ALA A 29 1.15 0.83 -3.81
C ALA A 29 1.62 -0.13 -2.72
N GLU A 30 2.76 0.23 -2.15
CA GLU A 30 3.29 -0.36 -0.92
C GLU A 30 3.55 0.76 0.07
N VAL A 31 3.12 0.57 1.32
CA VAL A 31 3.42 1.46 2.44
C VAL A 31 4.35 0.72 3.39
N SER A 32 5.44 1.37 3.78
CA SER A 32 6.45 0.78 4.67
C SER A 32 6.80 1.72 5.80
N HIS A 33 7.21 1.15 6.93
CA HIS A 33 7.70 1.90 8.07
C HIS A 33 8.98 1.26 8.59
N GLU A 34 10.12 1.69 8.04
CA GLU A 34 11.43 1.15 8.42
C GLU A 34 11.98 1.89 9.66
N PRO A 35 12.82 1.24 10.48
CA PRO A 35 13.35 1.85 11.70
C PRO A 35 14.07 3.18 11.41
N GLY A 36 13.66 4.24 12.14
CA GLY A 36 14.25 5.58 12.00
C GLY A 36 13.88 6.33 10.73
N ARG A 37 12.92 5.81 9.93
CA ARG A 37 12.39 6.48 8.73
C ARG A 37 10.90 6.82 8.96
N PRO A 38 10.38 7.88 8.33
CA PRO A 38 8.94 8.14 8.36
C PRO A 38 8.18 6.99 7.66
N ILE A 39 6.86 6.94 7.85
CA ILE A 39 6.01 6.10 6.99
C ILE A 39 6.14 6.62 5.55
N GLU A 40 6.65 5.76 4.67
CA GLU A 40 6.89 6.03 3.26
C GLU A 40 5.89 5.24 2.41
N ILE A 41 5.64 5.72 1.18
CA ILE A 41 4.77 5.06 0.21
C ILE A 41 5.46 4.99 -1.15
N GLU A 42 5.46 3.81 -1.75
CA GLU A 42 5.85 3.56 -3.13
C GLU A 42 4.59 3.35 -3.96
N ILE A 43 4.48 4.02 -5.11
CA ILE A 43 3.32 3.95 -6.00
C ILE A 43 3.76 3.41 -7.35
N TYR A 44 3.15 2.31 -7.77
CA TYR A 44 3.47 1.63 -9.02
C TYR A 44 2.53 2.08 -10.15
N PRO A 45 3.02 2.22 -11.39
CA PRO A 45 2.16 2.46 -12.54
C PRO A 45 1.31 1.21 -12.85
N PRO A 46 0.13 1.35 -13.50
CA PRO A 46 -0.63 0.20 -13.95
C PRO A 46 0.18 -0.67 -14.91
N VAL A 47 0.10 -2.00 -14.76
CA VAL A 47 0.84 -2.97 -15.59
C VAL A 47 0.51 -2.81 -17.08
N GLU A 48 -0.75 -2.53 -17.40
CA GLU A 48 -1.21 -2.32 -18.80
C GLU A 48 -0.87 -0.93 -19.35
N GLY A 49 -0.19 -0.08 -18.56
CA GLY A 49 0.01 1.33 -18.86
C GLY A 49 -1.24 2.19 -18.60
N GLY A 50 -1.11 3.50 -18.80
CA GLY A 50 -2.22 4.43 -18.62
C GLY A 50 -2.38 4.94 -17.19
N LYS A 51 -3.63 5.01 -16.71
CA LYS A 51 -3.98 5.65 -15.43
C LYS A 51 -4.74 4.71 -14.52
N TRP A 52 -4.52 4.87 -13.22
CA TRP A 52 -5.38 4.28 -12.21
C TRP A 52 -6.77 4.93 -12.21
N ASN A 53 -7.80 4.12 -12.00
CA ASN A 53 -9.18 4.61 -11.84
C ASN A 53 -9.96 3.76 -10.82
N PHE A 54 -10.26 4.37 -9.67
CA PHE A 54 -10.99 3.80 -8.55
C PHE A 54 -11.70 4.92 -7.78
N ASN A 55 -12.49 4.58 -6.77
CA ASN A 55 -13.10 5.56 -5.88
C ASN A 55 -12.03 6.19 -4.98
N LEU A 56 -12.05 7.52 -4.85
CA LEU A 56 -11.12 8.27 -4.01
C LEU A 56 -11.25 7.89 -2.52
N GLU A 57 -12.49 7.72 -2.04
CA GLU A 57 -12.77 7.36 -0.65
C GLU A 57 -12.22 5.99 -0.27
N ASP A 58 -12.26 5.03 -1.21
CA ASP A 58 -11.68 3.69 -1.02
C ASP A 58 -10.16 3.79 -0.87
N LEU A 59 -9.49 4.59 -1.71
CA LEU A 59 -8.05 4.80 -1.61
C LEU A 59 -7.69 5.49 -0.29
N MET A 60 -8.41 6.55 0.08
CA MET A 60 -8.19 7.24 1.36
C MET A 60 -8.38 6.29 2.54
N THR A 61 -9.36 5.40 2.49
CA THR A 61 -9.59 4.39 3.53
C THR A 61 -8.42 3.42 3.64
N ALA A 62 -7.92 2.90 2.51
CA ALA A 62 -6.76 2.02 2.49
C ALA A 62 -5.49 2.69 3.04
N LEU A 63 -5.25 3.96 2.69
CA LEU A 63 -4.10 4.74 3.19
C LEU A 63 -4.19 5.00 4.70
N HIS A 64 -5.38 5.34 5.21
CA HIS A 64 -5.59 5.47 6.66
C HIS A 64 -5.42 4.15 7.40
N GLN A 65 -5.80 3.02 6.78
CA GLN A 65 -5.57 1.70 7.35
C GLN A 65 -4.06 1.40 7.42
N ALA A 66 -3.32 1.65 6.34
CA ALA A 66 -1.88 1.44 6.29
C ALA A 66 -1.13 2.18 7.40
N THR A 67 -1.42 3.47 7.57
CA THR A 67 -0.79 4.30 8.62
C THR A 67 -1.10 3.79 10.03
N LYS A 68 -2.35 3.43 10.31
CA LYS A 68 -2.74 2.86 11.62
C LYS A 68 -2.09 1.52 11.89
N THR A 69 -2.05 0.66 10.89
CA THR A 69 -1.48 -0.69 10.99
C THR A 69 0.02 -0.62 11.22
N LEU A 70 0.76 0.19 10.48
CA LEU A 70 2.23 0.22 10.59
C LEU A 70 2.73 1.05 11.78
N ALA A 71 1.95 2.04 12.25
CA ALA A 71 2.28 2.78 13.47
C ALA A 71 2.10 1.96 14.75
N SER A 72 1.31 0.89 14.73
CA SER A 72 1.09 0.02 15.90
C SER A 72 2.12 -1.12 16.03
N HIS A 73 3.10 -1.19 15.13
CA HIS A 73 4.14 -2.24 15.10
C HIS A 73 5.55 -1.68 15.39
N GLU A 74 5.63 -0.50 16.03
CA GLU A 74 6.88 0.05 16.61
C GLU A 74 7.22 -0.58 17.97
#